data_AF-A0A934XQJ1-F1
#
_entry.id   AF-A0A934XQJ1-F1
#
_cell.length_a   1.000
_cell.length_b   1.000
_cell.length_c   1.000
_cell.angle_alpha   90.00
_cell.angle_beta   90.00
_cell.angle_gamma   90.00
#
_symmetry.space_group_name_H-M   'P 1'
#
loop_
_entity.id
_entity.type
_entity.pdbx_description
1 polymer ?
#
loop_
_entity_poly.entity_id
_entity_poly.type
_entity_poly.pdbx_seq_one_letter_code
_entity_poly.pdbx_strand_id
1 'polypeptide(L)'
;MNQTQQQAFVDVWRTGIALVDAVNRMDQRSAQRQVAARSRLDTLIEVYGIGALVPLFYTHVEGGGHYPHSFATLSSHEALLELGRCRDMQTPAESTFAYVSLHLRRHGRQPWLAVDVRPLPLAANLDRAACEQSLAAGEGDALVLKLLTGRLYMKPRRQVSLDPVETRLVEEMPKSHFSLPEQVCALLLWRDFQHEEGKLDMAAVPAWAATVQHVVGVLNGHGLSSARSAALYDVDTMQVRSLRQHLMQTVRLNNNADRYTVFDPPPAPKFQGAAKAAA
;
A
#
# COMPACT_ATOMS: atom_id res chain seq x y z
N MET A 1 16.04 -12.73 22.68
CA MET A 1 15.44 -11.39 22.52
C MET A 1 15.72 -10.60 23.80
N ASN A 2 16.24 -9.37 23.73
CA ASN A 2 16.49 -8.58 24.95
C ASN A 2 15.19 -7.97 25.51
N GLN A 3 15.19 -7.51 26.76
CA GLN A 3 13.97 -7.01 27.44
C GLN A 3 13.27 -5.87 26.68
N THR A 4 14.05 -5.00 26.04
CA THR A 4 13.54 -3.89 25.20
C THR A 4 12.84 -4.39 23.94
N GLN A 5 13.40 -5.39 23.26
CA GLN A 5 12.79 -6.02 22.09
C GLN A 5 11.53 -6.80 22.46
N GLN A 6 11.51 -7.45 23.62
CA GLN A 6 10.32 -8.17 24.11
C GLN A 6 9.17 -7.22 24.41
N GLN A 7 9.45 -6.08 25.05
CA GLN A 7 8.44 -5.05 25.26
C GLN A 7 7.94 -4.46 23.93
N ALA A 8 8.85 -4.14 23.00
CA ALA A 8 8.48 -3.65 21.67
C ALA A 8 7.59 -4.65 20.92
N PHE A 9 7.92 -5.94 20.96
CA PHE A 9 7.10 -7.00 20.38
C PHE A 9 5.69 -7.02 20.97
N VAL A 10 5.55 -7.00 22.29
CA VAL A 10 4.24 -7.01 22.96
C VAL A 10 3.37 -5.82 22.55
N ASP A 11 3.96 -4.62 22.48
CA ASP A 11 3.20 -3.41 22.13
C ASP A 11 2.84 -3.35 20.64
N VAL A 12 3.74 -3.80 19.76
CA VAL A 12 3.49 -3.95 18.32
C VAL A 12 2.40 -4.98 18.07
N TRP A 13 2.47 -6.12 18.75
CA TRP A 13 1.46 -7.18 18.68
C TRP A 13 0.08 -6.69 19.13
N ARG A 14 -0.01 -5.98 20.26
CA ARG A 14 -1.27 -5.39 20.75
C ARG A 14 -1.91 -4.47 19.72
N THR A 15 -1.10 -3.65 19.05
CA THR A 15 -1.56 -2.76 17.97
C THR A 15 -2.10 -3.57 16.79
N GLY A 16 -1.35 -4.59 16.36
CA GLY A 16 -1.75 -5.47 15.26
C GLY A 16 -3.09 -6.18 15.51
N ILE A 17 -3.26 -6.80 16.69
CA ILE A 17 -4.52 -7.45 17.05
C ILE A 17 -5.66 -6.47 17.22
N ALA A 18 -5.43 -5.32 17.87
CA ALA A 18 -6.47 -4.31 18.01
C ALA A 18 -6.97 -3.82 16.64
N LEU A 19 -6.08 -3.73 15.65
CA LEU A 19 -6.45 -3.40 14.27
C LEU A 19 -7.25 -4.53 13.61
N VAL A 20 -6.80 -5.79 13.71
CA VAL A 20 -7.53 -6.96 13.20
C VAL A 20 -8.94 -7.05 13.80
N ASP A 21 -9.05 -6.90 15.11
CA ASP A 21 -10.33 -6.92 15.82
C ASP A 21 -11.25 -5.79 15.38
N ALA A 22 -10.70 -4.60 15.16
CA ALA A 22 -11.46 -3.47 14.64
C ALA A 22 -11.98 -3.76 13.22
N VAL A 23 -11.18 -4.40 12.36
CA VAL A 23 -11.61 -4.83 11.01
C VAL A 23 -12.70 -5.89 11.09
N ASN A 24 -12.53 -6.93 11.92
CA ASN A 24 -13.55 -7.96 12.13
C ASN A 24 -14.89 -7.39 12.62
N ARG A 25 -14.85 -6.38 13.50
CA ARG A 25 -16.04 -5.71 14.03
C ARG A 25 -16.57 -4.59 13.12
N MET A 26 -15.89 -4.31 12.00
CA MET A 26 -16.18 -3.16 11.13
C MET A 26 -16.20 -1.81 11.89
N ASP A 27 -15.40 -1.70 12.96
CA ASP A 27 -15.29 -0.51 13.80
C ASP A 27 -14.19 0.42 13.29
N GLN A 28 -14.59 1.35 12.42
CA GLN A 28 -13.67 2.32 11.82
C GLN A 28 -12.95 3.20 12.86
N ARG A 29 -13.62 3.62 13.94
CA ARG A 29 -13.01 4.51 14.93
C ARG A 29 -11.91 3.80 15.70
N SER A 30 -12.13 2.53 16.05
CA SER A 30 -11.10 1.72 16.70
C SER A 30 -9.92 1.45 15.77
N ALA A 31 -10.16 1.16 14.50
CA ALA A 31 -9.09 0.97 13.51
C ALA A 31 -8.23 2.23 13.34
N GLN A 32 -8.85 3.42 13.21
CA GLN A 32 -8.15 4.69 13.06
C GLN A 32 -7.22 5.01 14.25
N ARG A 33 -7.55 4.56 15.47
CA ARG A 33 -6.67 4.73 16.64
C ARG A 33 -5.40 3.87 16.59
N GLN A 34 -5.38 2.82 15.77
CA GLN A 34 -4.22 1.93 15.61
C GLN A 34 -3.37 2.31 14.40
N VAL A 35 -3.74 3.35 13.65
CA VAL A 35 -3.13 3.70 12.37
C VAL A 35 -2.46 5.06 12.49
N ALA A 36 -1.28 5.18 11.88
CA ALA A 36 -0.51 6.41 11.94
C ALA A 36 -1.09 7.44 10.97
N ALA A 37 -1.34 8.66 11.43
CA ALA A 37 -1.84 9.74 10.57
C ALA A 37 -0.94 9.98 9.35
N ARG A 38 -1.52 10.33 8.20
CA ARG A 38 -0.80 10.52 6.92
C ARG A 38 0.04 9.30 6.54
N SER A 39 -0.55 8.11 6.66
CA SER A 39 0.02 6.85 6.17
C SER A 39 -0.83 6.28 5.04
N ARG A 40 -0.35 5.19 4.41
CA ARG A 40 -1.13 4.45 3.41
C ARG A 40 -2.40 3.89 4.04
N LEU A 41 -2.29 3.27 5.22
CA LEU A 41 -3.46 2.77 5.96
C LEU A 41 -4.44 3.88 6.34
N ASP A 42 -3.96 5.04 6.78
CA ASP A 42 -4.81 6.17 7.16
C ASP A 42 -5.61 6.68 5.97
N THR A 43 -4.92 6.92 4.86
CA THR A 43 -5.52 7.37 3.59
C THR A 43 -6.53 6.35 3.06
N LEU A 44 -6.22 5.05 3.15
CA LEU A 44 -7.12 3.97 2.76
C LEU A 44 -8.42 3.99 3.58
N ILE A 45 -8.33 4.07 4.91
CA ILE A 45 -9.50 4.09 5.79
C ILE A 45 -10.31 5.38 5.63
N GLU A 46 -9.64 6.52 5.49
CA GLU A 46 -10.29 7.81 5.32
C GLU A 46 -11.15 7.82 4.05
N VAL A 47 -10.55 7.42 2.92
CA VAL A 47 -11.14 7.55 1.58
C VAL A 47 -12.10 6.40 1.27
N TYR A 48 -11.70 5.15 1.53
CA TYR A 48 -12.45 3.95 1.13
C TYR A 48 -13.14 3.24 2.31
N GLY A 49 -12.78 3.58 3.54
CA GLY A 49 -13.37 3.01 4.75
C GLY A 49 -12.74 1.69 5.18
N ILE A 50 -13.13 1.25 6.38
CA ILE A 50 -12.59 0.04 7.00
C ILE A 50 -12.84 -1.23 6.16
N GLY A 51 -13.88 -1.25 5.34
CA GLY A 51 -14.17 -2.37 4.44
C GLY A 51 -13.05 -2.67 3.44
N ALA A 52 -12.20 -1.68 3.12
CA ALA A 52 -11.05 -1.90 2.25
C ALA A 52 -9.94 -2.73 2.91
N LEU A 53 -9.93 -2.84 4.25
CA LEU A 53 -8.99 -3.68 5.00
C LEU A 53 -9.42 -5.14 5.04
N VAL A 54 -10.71 -5.43 4.81
CA VAL A 54 -11.25 -6.79 4.89
C VAL A 54 -10.46 -7.81 4.08
N PRO A 55 -10.23 -7.59 2.76
CA PRO A 55 -9.39 -8.47 1.96
C PRO A 55 -7.93 -8.50 2.42
N LEU A 56 -7.36 -7.34 2.78
CA LEU A 56 -5.95 -7.24 3.18
C LEU A 56 -5.62 -8.06 4.43
N PHE A 57 -6.59 -8.25 5.32
CA PHE A 57 -6.47 -9.08 6.51
C PHE A 57 -7.08 -10.48 6.38
N TYR A 58 -7.64 -10.86 5.23
CA TYR A 58 -8.36 -12.13 5.03
C TYR A 58 -9.53 -12.34 6.02
N THR A 59 -10.17 -11.26 6.45
CA THR A 59 -11.30 -11.31 7.42
C THR A 59 -12.62 -11.72 6.77
N HIS A 60 -12.69 -11.73 5.44
CA HIS A 60 -13.80 -12.33 4.69
C HIS A 60 -13.78 -13.86 4.69
N VAL A 61 -12.67 -14.48 5.09
CA VAL A 61 -12.57 -15.94 5.19
C VAL A 61 -13.08 -16.38 6.57
N GLU A 62 -14.20 -17.10 6.57
CA GLU A 62 -14.88 -17.55 7.79
C GLU A 62 -14.04 -18.53 8.62
N GLY A 63 -14.21 -18.45 9.94
CA GLY A 63 -13.54 -19.33 10.91
C GLY A 63 -12.12 -18.89 11.28
N GLY A 64 -11.57 -19.47 12.35
CA GLY A 64 -10.20 -19.26 12.78
C GLY A 64 -9.84 -17.86 13.26
N GLY A 65 -8.54 -17.53 13.24
CA GLY A 65 -7.99 -16.32 13.85
C GLY A 65 -6.65 -15.89 13.27
N HIS A 66 -6.15 -14.75 13.77
CA HIS A 66 -4.79 -14.29 13.50
C HIS A 66 -3.92 -14.57 14.72
N TYR A 67 -2.68 -14.98 14.48
CA TYR A 67 -1.67 -15.20 15.52
C TYR A 67 -0.34 -14.55 15.11
N PRO A 68 0.54 -14.19 16.05
CA PRO A 68 1.82 -13.60 15.72
C PRO A 68 2.74 -14.68 15.15
N HIS A 69 3.27 -14.47 13.95
CA HIS A 69 4.18 -15.40 13.30
C HIS A 69 5.64 -14.95 13.40
N SER A 70 5.91 -13.71 13.01
CA SER A 70 7.27 -13.16 12.98
C SER A 70 7.29 -11.68 13.35
N PHE A 71 8.44 -11.21 13.82
CA PHE A 71 8.64 -9.82 14.24
C PHE A 71 10.08 -9.40 13.97
N ALA A 72 10.25 -8.19 13.42
CA ALA A 72 11.55 -7.57 13.21
C ALA A 72 11.52 -6.08 13.58
N THR A 73 12.56 -5.59 14.24
CA THR A 73 12.76 -4.14 14.45
C THR A 73 13.70 -3.61 13.39
N LEU A 74 13.25 -2.61 12.62
CA LEU A 74 14.10 -1.90 11.66
C LEU A 74 14.91 -0.79 12.36
N SER A 75 14.30 -0.15 13.35
CA SER A 75 14.93 0.86 14.19
C SER A 75 14.26 0.92 15.57
N SER A 76 14.67 1.88 16.41
CA SER A 76 13.94 2.19 17.66
C SER A 76 12.51 2.71 17.43
N HIS A 77 12.18 3.10 16.19
CA HIS A 77 10.93 3.76 15.81
C HIS A 77 10.13 3.02 14.75
N GLU A 78 10.68 1.94 14.18
CA GLU A 78 10.05 1.17 13.10
C GLU A 78 10.17 -0.33 13.34
N ALA A 79 9.09 -1.04 13.08
CA ALA A 79 8.98 -2.47 13.26
C ALA A 79 8.08 -3.10 12.20
N LEU A 80 8.36 -4.37 11.91
CA LEU A 80 7.59 -5.23 11.05
C LEU A 80 6.99 -6.34 11.90
N LEU A 81 5.71 -6.62 11.68
CA LEU A 81 4.96 -7.69 12.34
C LEU A 81 4.32 -8.55 11.27
N GLU A 82 4.55 -9.85 11.32
CA GLU A 82 3.86 -10.82 10.49
C GLU A 82 2.81 -11.56 11.31
N LEU A 83 1.60 -11.63 10.76
CA LEU A 83 0.47 -12.36 11.31
C LEU A 83 0.18 -13.56 10.42
N GLY A 84 0.12 -14.74 11.04
CA GLY A 84 -0.44 -15.91 10.38
C GLY A 84 -1.96 -15.89 10.50
N ARG A 85 -2.67 -16.10 9.39
CA ARG A 85 -4.10 -16.37 9.36
C ARG A 85 -4.31 -17.88 9.31
N CYS A 86 -5.01 -18.43 10.29
CA CYS A 86 -5.17 -19.86 10.48
C CYS A 86 -6.64 -20.24 10.62
N ARG A 87 -6.97 -21.51 10.38
CA ARG A 87 -8.34 -22.05 10.53
C ARG A 87 -8.65 -22.50 11.95
N ASP A 88 -7.66 -22.99 12.68
CA ASP A 88 -7.79 -23.47 14.04
C ASP A 88 -6.77 -22.78 14.96
N MET A 89 -7.29 -22.05 15.95
CA MET A 89 -6.47 -21.34 16.93
C MET A 89 -5.86 -22.26 18.00
N GLN A 90 -6.27 -23.53 18.08
CA GLN A 90 -5.63 -24.52 18.96
C GLN A 90 -4.30 -25.01 18.38
N THR A 91 -4.21 -25.12 17.05
CA THR A 91 -3.01 -25.53 16.29
C THR A 91 -2.70 -24.52 15.17
N PRO A 92 -2.38 -23.27 15.53
CA PRO A 92 -2.33 -22.17 14.57
C PRO A 92 -1.32 -22.39 13.45
N ALA A 93 -0.10 -22.86 13.77
CA ALA A 93 0.96 -23.04 12.77
C ALA A 93 0.66 -24.12 11.72
N GLU A 94 -0.05 -25.19 12.10
CA GLU A 94 -0.40 -26.29 11.20
C GLU A 94 -1.60 -25.95 10.31
N SER A 95 -2.46 -25.04 10.78
CA SER A 95 -3.69 -24.63 10.09
C SER A 95 -3.58 -23.27 9.39
N THR A 96 -2.37 -22.71 9.30
CA THR A 96 -2.10 -21.45 8.59
C THR A 96 -2.33 -21.60 7.10
N PHE A 97 -3.10 -20.67 6.52
CA PHE A 97 -3.38 -20.65 5.09
C PHE A 97 -3.02 -19.32 4.41
N ALA A 98 -2.77 -18.26 5.18
CA ALA A 98 -2.36 -16.97 4.65
C ALA A 98 -1.51 -16.20 5.66
N TYR A 99 -0.82 -15.17 5.18
CA TYR A 99 0.00 -14.29 5.99
C TYR A 99 -0.34 -12.82 5.69
N VAL A 100 -0.19 -11.99 6.72
CA VAL A 100 -0.38 -10.54 6.64
C VAL A 100 0.79 -9.87 7.34
N SER A 101 1.50 -9.01 6.62
CA SER A 101 2.59 -8.21 7.15
C SER A 101 2.15 -6.78 7.43
N LEU A 102 2.54 -6.26 8.58
CA LEU A 102 2.28 -4.90 9.03
C LEU A 102 3.61 -4.16 9.19
N HIS A 103 3.66 -2.93 8.65
CA HIS A 103 4.70 -1.97 9.01
C HIS A 103 4.15 -1.03 10.06
N LEU A 104 4.82 -0.93 11.21
CA LEU A 104 4.44 -0.07 12.32
C LEU A 104 5.54 0.94 12.61
N ARG A 105 5.13 2.14 13.02
CA ARG A 105 6.03 3.19 13.51
C ARG A 105 5.61 3.75 14.85
N ARG A 106 6.54 4.38 15.56
CA ARG A 106 6.26 5.20 16.75
C ARG A 106 7.15 6.43 16.81
N HIS A 107 6.63 7.51 17.38
CA HIS A 107 7.41 8.73 17.65
C HIS A 107 7.66 8.88 19.15
N GLY A 108 8.91 8.78 19.57
CA GLY A 108 9.28 8.87 20.99
C GLY A 108 8.58 7.81 21.84
N ARG A 109 7.78 8.26 22.83
CA ARG A 109 7.01 7.40 23.75
C ARG A 109 5.56 7.15 23.32
N GLN A 110 5.18 7.58 22.12
CA GLN A 110 3.84 7.31 21.59
C GLN A 110 3.62 5.81 21.33
N PRO A 111 2.36 5.36 21.30
CA PRO A 111 2.04 3.99 20.91
C PRO A 111 2.59 3.68 19.51
N TRP A 112 2.83 2.39 19.27
CA TRP A 112 3.05 1.90 17.92
C TRP A 112 1.77 2.07 17.11
N LEU A 113 1.91 2.49 15.87
CA LEU A 113 0.80 2.71 14.95
C LEU A 113 1.14 2.10 13.59
N ALA A 114 0.18 1.37 13.02
CA ALA A 114 0.31 0.76 11.71
C ALA A 114 0.35 1.83 10.61
N VAL A 115 1.25 1.65 9.66
CA VAL A 115 1.49 2.58 8.54
C VAL A 115 1.06 1.94 7.23
N ASP A 116 1.33 0.65 7.09
CA ASP A 116 1.03 -0.15 5.90
C ASP A 116 0.64 -1.57 6.27
N VAL A 117 -0.12 -2.22 5.40
CA VAL A 117 -0.48 -3.63 5.47
C VAL A 117 -0.26 -4.30 4.11
N ARG A 118 0.32 -5.48 4.13
CA ARG A 118 0.63 -6.28 2.94
C ARG A 118 0.08 -7.69 3.14
N PRO A 119 -0.76 -8.23 2.23
CA PRO A 119 -1.35 -9.57 2.36
C PRO A 119 -0.37 -10.69 1.94
N LEU A 120 0.86 -10.64 2.45
CA LEU A 120 1.94 -11.60 2.18
C LEU A 120 2.90 -11.71 3.39
N PRO A 121 3.73 -12.77 3.46
CA PRO A 121 4.82 -12.87 4.43
C PRO A 121 5.88 -11.77 4.26
N LEU A 122 6.62 -11.46 5.32
CA LEU A 122 7.68 -10.44 5.35
C LEU A 122 8.84 -10.74 4.42
N ALA A 123 9.15 -12.02 4.22
CA ALA A 123 10.23 -12.46 3.34
C ALA A 123 9.80 -12.57 1.86
N ALA A 124 8.52 -12.39 1.56
CA ALA A 124 8.00 -12.50 0.20
C ALA A 124 8.05 -11.15 -0.52
N ASN A 125 8.29 -11.19 -1.82
CA ASN A 125 8.15 -10.03 -2.70
C ASN A 125 6.75 -10.01 -3.30
N LEU A 126 6.13 -8.83 -3.33
CA LEU A 126 4.88 -8.60 -4.02
C LEU A 126 5.16 -8.15 -5.45
N ASP A 127 4.99 -9.07 -6.39
CA ASP A 127 5.18 -8.83 -7.82
C ASP A 127 3.82 -8.73 -8.53
N ARG A 128 3.64 -7.68 -9.34
CA ARG A 128 2.38 -7.42 -10.06
C ARG A 128 2.08 -8.52 -11.08
N ALA A 129 3.06 -8.92 -11.87
CA ALA A 129 2.89 -9.93 -12.91
C ALA A 129 2.56 -11.29 -12.27
N ALA A 130 3.20 -11.63 -11.14
CA ALA A 130 2.85 -12.83 -10.38
C ALA A 130 1.40 -12.79 -9.88
N CYS A 131 0.94 -11.66 -9.32
CA CYS A 131 -0.46 -11.52 -8.92
C CYS A 131 -1.44 -11.66 -10.10
N GLU A 132 -1.12 -11.08 -11.25
CA GLU A 132 -1.93 -11.19 -12.46
C GLU A 132 -1.98 -12.63 -12.99
N GLN A 133 -0.85 -13.33 -12.97
CA GLN A 133 -0.75 -14.74 -13.37
C GLN A 133 -1.55 -15.64 -12.43
N SER A 134 -1.40 -15.50 -11.10
CA SER A 134 -2.18 -16.27 -10.13
C SER A 134 -3.67 -16.02 -10.27
N LEU A 135 -4.08 -14.76 -10.50
CA LEU A 135 -5.49 -14.44 -10.72
C LEU A 135 -6.04 -15.11 -11.99
N ALA A 136 -5.27 -15.10 -13.08
CA ALA A 136 -5.65 -15.75 -14.34
C ALA A 136 -5.71 -17.28 -14.22
N ALA A 137 -4.82 -17.87 -13.41
CA ALA A 137 -4.78 -19.31 -13.13
C ALA A 137 -5.86 -19.76 -12.13
N GLY A 138 -6.52 -18.83 -11.42
CA GLY A 138 -7.47 -19.16 -10.36
C GLY A 138 -6.79 -19.66 -9.08
N GLU A 139 -5.53 -19.29 -8.87
CA GLU A 139 -4.72 -19.68 -7.72
C GLU A 139 -4.72 -18.58 -6.66
N GLY A 140 -4.86 -18.95 -5.39
CA GLY A 140 -4.87 -17.99 -4.27
C GLY A 140 -6.23 -17.35 -4.00
N ASP A 141 -6.25 -16.34 -3.12
CA ASP A 141 -7.49 -15.65 -2.76
C ASP A 141 -7.90 -14.62 -3.84
N ALA A 142 -9.02 -14.90 -4.51
CA ALA A 142 -9.48 -14.08 -5.62
C ALA A 142 -9.81 -12.64 -5.22
N LEU A 143 -10.27 -12.38 -3.98
CA LEU A 143 -10.61 -11.03 -3.55
C LEU A 143 -9.34 -10.20 -3.34
N VAL A 144 -8.33 -10.78 -2.69
CA VAL A 144 -7.01 -10.17 -2.50
C VAL A 144 -6.34 -9.91 -3.83
N LEU A 145 -6.29 -10.90 -4.72
CA LEU A 145 -5.65 -10.74 -6.02
C LEU A 145 -6.37 -9.70 -6.88
N LYS A 146 -7.71 -9.65 -6.87
CA LYS A 146 -8.45 -8.60 -7.57
C LYS A 146 -8.18 -7.21 -7.00
N LEU A 147 -8.05 -7.08 -5.68
CA LEU A 147 -7.68 -5.83 -5.02
C LEU A 147 -6.30 -5.35 -5.49
N LEU A 148 -5.31 -6.23 -5.48
CA LEU A 148 -3.93 -5.93 -5.83
C LEU A 148 -3.74 -5.67 -7.34
N THR A 149 -4.55 -6.27 -8.20
CA THR A 149 -4.42 -6.13 -9.66
C THR A 149 -5.35 -5.07 -10.27
N GLY A 150 -6.06 -4.29 -9.45
CA GLY A 150 -7.00 -3.27 -9.94
C GLY A 150 -8.25 -3.85 -10.63
N ARG A 151 -8.60 -5.10 -10.30
CA ARG A 151 -9.83 -5.78 -10.77
C ARG A 151 -10.97 -5.72 -9.76
N LEU A 152 -10.69 -5.33 -8.51
CA LEU A 152 -11.69 -4.99 -7.51
C LEU A 152 -11.82 -3.47 -7.43
N TYR A 153 -12.95 -2.95 -7.89
CA TYR A 153 -13.27 -1.54 -7.77
C TYR A 153 -13.94 -1.26 -6.43
N MET A 154 -13.37 -0.33 -5.66
CA MET A 154 -13.97 0.19 -4.44
C MET A 154 -14.29 1.66 -4.62
N LYS A 155 -15.53 2.04 -4.33
CA LYS A 155 -15.94 3.45 -4.37
C LYS A 155 -15.45 4.16 -3.11
N PRO A 156 -15.03 5.43 -3.20
CA PRO A 156 -14.82 6.25 -2.02
C PRO A 156 -16.11 6.35 -1.18
N ARG A 157 -15.94 6.62 0.12
CA ARG A 157 -17.05 6.86 1.04
C ARG A 157 -17.81 8.12 0.63
N ARG A 158 -19.13 8.11 0.76
CA ARG A 158 -19.96 9.28 0.39
C ARG A 158 -19.60 10.59 1.09
N GLN A 159 -18.96 10.53 2.26
CA GLN A 159 -18.64 11.69 3.10
C GLN A 159 -17.16 12.09 3.02
N VAL A 160 -16.34 11.45 2.19
CA VAL A 160 -14.95 11.88 2.05
C VAL A 160 -14.91 13.24 1.33
N SER A 161 -14.12 14.16 1.85
CA SER A 161 -13.81 15.42 1.18
C SER A 161 -12.56 15.20 0.36
N LEU A 162 -12.72 15.06 -0.95
CA LEU A 162 -11.60 14.99 -1.89
C LEU A 162 -11.42 16.36 -2.54
N ASP A 163 -10.17 16.80 -2.67
CA ASP A 163 -9.89 17.97 -3.49
C ASP A 163 -10.08 17.66 -5.00
N PRO A 164 -10.05 18.67 -5.88
CA PRO A 164 -10.23 18.45 -7.32
C PRO A 164 -9.22 17.50 -7.98
N VAL A 165 -7.96 17.46 -7.52
CA VAL A 165 -6.93 16.56 -8.05
C VAL A 165 -7.17 15.14 -7.55
N GLU A 166 -7.47 14.97 -6.27
CA GLU A 166 -7.82 13.67 -5.68
C GLU A 166 -9.07 13.07 -6.34
N THR A 167 -10.10 13.90 -6.57
CA THR A 167 -11.32 13.49 -7.28
C THR A 167 -10.98 12.95 -8.65
N ARG A 168 -10.15 13.66 -9.41
CA ARG A 168 -9.74 13.23 -10.76
C ARG A 168 -8.94 11.93 -10.74
N LEU A 169 -8.03 11.75 -9.77
CA LEU A 169 -7.25 10.52 -9.61
C LEU A 169 -8.15 9.31 -9.33
N VAL A 170 -9.09 9.45 -8.40
CA VAL A 170 -10.05 8.40 -8.02
C VAL A 170 -10.96 8.01 -9.19
N GLU A 171 -11.28 8.94 -10.07
CA GLU A 171 -12.08 8.67 -11.27
C GLU A 171 -11.30 7.96 -12.38
N GLU A 172 -10.06 8.37 -12.65
CA GLU A 172 -9.31 7.93 -13.83
C GLU A 172 -8.41 6.70 -13.59
N MET A 173 -7.77 6.62 -12.42
CA MET A 173 -6.84 5.51 -12.12
C MET A 173 -7.48 4.11 -12.23
N PRO A 174 -8.73 3.87 -11.74
CA PRO A 174 -9.38 2.57 -11.90
C PRO A 174 -9.61 2.16 -13.36
N LYS A 175 -9.89 3.14 -14.25
CA LYS A 175 -10.09 2.87 -15.69
C LYS A 175 -8.82 2.36 -16.37
N SER A 176 -7.66 2.68 -15.80
CA SER A 176 -6.35 2.21 -16.23
C SER A 176 -5.83 1.03 -15.40
N HIS A 177 -6.69 0.34 -14.64
CA HIS A 177 -6.36 -0.83 -13.83
C HIS A 177 -5.29 -0.60 -12.76
N PHE A 178 -5.22 0.62 -12.21
CA PHE A 178 -4.48 0.84 -10.98
C PHE A 178 -5.21 0.20 -9.80
N SER A 179 -4.48 -0.53 -8.98
CA SER A 179 -4.96 -1.20 -7.78
C SER A 179 -5.42 -0.22 -6.72
N LEU A 180 -6.22 -0.69 -5.76
CA LEU A 180 -6.63 0.18 -4.65
C LEU A 180 -5.41 0.69 -3.84
N PRO A 181 -4.41 -0.15 -3.50
CA PRO A 181 -3.18 0.34 -2.89
C PRO A 181 -2.44 1.39 -3.73
N GLU A 182 -2.40 1.24 -5.07
CA GLU A 182 -1.75 2.23 -5.95
C GLU A 182 -2.50 3.57 -5.96
N GLN A 183 -3.84 3.53 -5.98
CA GLN A 183 -4.68 4.73 -5.85
C GLN A 183 -4.43 5.43 -4.51
N VAL A 184 -4.30 4.68 -3.42
CA VAL A 184 -3.93 5.24 -2.11
C VAL A 184 -2.54 5.87 -2.11
N CYS A 185 -1.56 5.24 -2.76
CA CYS A 185 -0.23 5.84 -2.95
C CYS A 185 -0.29 7.16 -3.71
N ALA A 186 -1.13 7.27 -4.74
CA ALA A 186 -1.33 8.51 -5.49
C ALA A 186 -1.91 9.64 -4.64
N LEU A 187 -2.96 9.32 -3.84
CA LEU A 187 -3.56 10.28 -2.92
C LEU A 187 -2.55 10.73 -1.84
N LEU A 188 -1.80 9.79 -1.28
CA LEU A 188 -0.76 10.09 -0.29
C LEU A 188 0.35 10.97 -0.88
N LEU A 189 0.83 10.65 -2.09
CA LEU A 189 1.84 11.43 -2.79
C LEU A 189 1.37 12.86 -3.04
N TRP A 190 0.12 13.03 -3.48
CA TRP A 190 -0.46 14.33 -3.69
C TRP A 190 -0.54 15.12 -2.38
N ARG A 191 -1.12 14.55 -1.32
CA ARG A 191 -1.25 15.21 -0.01
C ARG A 191 0.10 15.60 0.60
N ASP A 192 1.10 14.74 0.48
CA ASP A 192 2.45 15.03 0.96
C ASP A 192 3.10 16.16 0.13
N PHE A 193 2.88 16.20 -1.18
CA PHE A 193 3.29 17.33 -2.01
C PHE A 193 2.62 18.64 -1.60
N GLN A 194 1.29 18.65 -1.41
CA GLN A 194 0.57 19.85 -0.97
C GLN A 194 1.08 20.38 0.38
N HIS A 195 1.40 19.46 1.29
CA HIS A 195 1.91 19.82 2.61
C HIS A 195 3.26 20.54 2.54
N GLU A 196 4.16 20.08 1.67
CA GLU A 196 5.50 20.66 1.51
C GLU A 196 5.48 21.94 0.65
N GLU A 197 4.66 21.99 -0.39
CA GLU A 197 4.57 23.14 -1.31
C GLU A 197 3.79 24.33 -0.71
N GLY A 198 2.76 24.04 0.08
CA GLY A 198 1.85 25.05 0.63
C GLY A 198 0.79 25.50 -0.40
N LYS A 199 0.90 26.73 -0.92
CA LYS A 199 -0.12 27.28 -1.83
C LYS A 199 0.07 26.78 -3.25
N LEU A 200 -0.92 26.06 -3.76
CA LEU A 200 -0.92 25.48 -5.10
C LEU A 200 -1.78 26.27 -6.08
N ASP A 201 -1.34 26.30 -7.34
CA ASP A 201 -2.17 26.73 -8.45
C ASP A 201 -3.17 25.62 -8.81
N MET A 202 -4.44 25.86 -8.47
CA MET A 202 -5.55 24.94 -8.74
C MET A 202 -6.11 25.08 -10.16
N ALA A 203 -5.58 25.98 -11.01
CA ALA A 203 -5.96 26.03 -12.42
C ALA A 203 -5.42 24.83 -13.23
N ALA A 204 -4.39 24.14 -12.73
CA ALA A 204 -3.72 23.02 -13.41
C ALA A 204 -4.19 21.62 -12.91
N VAL A 205 -5.42 21.50 -12.39
CA VAL A 205 -5.93 20.24 -11.77
C VAL A 205 -5.73 19.00 -12.65
N PRO A 206 -6.12 18.98 -13.94
CA PRO A 206 -5.91 17.79 -14.78
C PRO A 206 -4.44 17.45 -14.97
N ALA A 207 -3.56 18.46 -15.05
CA ALA A 207 -2.14 18.26 -15.24
C ALA A 207 -1.45 17.71 -13.98
N TRP A 208 -1.88 18.16 -12.80
CA TRP A 208 -1.43 17.59 -11.53
C TRP A 208 -1.86 16.13 -11.36
N ALA A 209 -3.12 15.81 -11.64
CA ALA A 209 -3.60 14.43 -11.56
C ALA A 209 -2.86 13.50 -12.55
N ALA A 210 -2.67 13.94 -13.80
CA ALA A 210 -1.87 13.21 -14.79
C ALA A 210 -0.42 13.00 -14.33
N THR A 211 0.16 13.99 -13.67
CA THR A 211 1.52 13.93 -13.12
C THR A 211 1.63 12.91 -12.00
N VAL A 212 0.71 12.96 -11.03
CA VAL A 212 0.69 12.04 -9.89
C VAL A 212 0.48 10.60 -10.37
N GLN A 213 -0.50 10.34 -11.25
CA GLN A 213 -0.72 9.01 -11.81
C GLN A 213 0.51 8.52 -12.59
N HIS A 214 1.18 9.39 -13.35
CA HIS A 214 2.40 9.01 -14.06
C HIS A 214 3.51 8.59 -13.11
N VAL A 215 3.76 9.35 -12.03
CA VAL A 215 4.79 9.02 -11.04
C VAL A 215 4.50 7.67 -10.38
N VAL A 216 3.28 7.48 -9.87
CA VAL A 216 2.89 6.20 -9.25
C VAL A 216 2.97 5.05 -10.24
N GLY A 217 2.55 5.26 -11.49
CA GLY A 217 2.63 4.25 -12.56
C GLY A 217 4.07 3.84 -12.86
N VAL A 218 5.01 4.79 -12.88
CA VAL A 218 6.44 4.48 -13.07
C VAL A 218 7.00 3.70 -11.88
N LEU A 219 6.72 4.15 -10.65
CA LEU A 219 7.18 3.48 -9.43
C LEU A 219 6.68 2.03 -9.31
N ASN A 220 5.46 1.78 -9.79
CA ASN A 220 4.80 0.47 -9.69
C ASN A 220 4.84 -0.35 -10.99
N GLY A 221 5.69 0.02 -11.95
CA GLY A 221 6.00 -0.83 -13.12
C GLY A 221 4.96 -0.84 -14.25
N HIS A 222 4.04 0.12 -14.34
CA HIS A 222 2.99 0.16 -15.38
C HIS A 222 3.49 0.45 -16.80
N GLY A 223 4.79 0.72 -16.99
CA GLY A 223 5.32 1.17 -18.29
C GLY A 223 4.63 2.45 -18.82
N LEU A 224 4.06 3.27 -17.93
CA LEU A 224 3.24 4.42 -18.29
C LEU A 224 4.12 5.60 -18.69
N SER A 225 4.13 5.95 -19.99
CA SER A 225 4.84 7.13 -20.48
C SER A 225 4.13 8.43 -20.08
N SER A 226 4.86 9.54 -19.98
CA SER A 226 4.26 10.84 -19.68
C SER A 226 3.23 11.26 -20.74
N ALA A 227 3.46 10.91 -22.01
CA ALA A 227 2.54 11.19 -23.11
C ALA A 227 1.23 10.42 -22.96
N ARG A 228 1.31 9.13 -22.57
CA ARG A 228 0.11 8.32 -22.31
C ARG A 228 -0.66 8.84 -21.10
N SER A 229 0.03 9.26 -20.04
CA SER A 229 -0.64 9.88 -18.88
C SER A 229 -1.31 11.20 -19.25
N ALA A 230 -0.61 12.07 -19.99
CA ALA A 230 -1.14 13.35 -20.44
C ALA A 230 -2.43 13.19 -21.27
N ALA A 231 -2.45 12.20 -22.17
CA ALA A 231 -3.62 11.90 -23.00
C ALA A 231 -4.85 11.45 -22.19
N LEU A 232 -4.67 10.74 -21.07
CA LEU A 232 -5.80 10.30 -20.21
C LEU A 232 -6.52 11.47 -19.53
N TYR A 233 -5.84 12.60 -19.37
CA TYR A 233 -6.33 13.78 -18.67
C TYR A 233 -6.54 14.98 -19.59
N ASP A 234 -6.33 14.81 -20.91
CA ASP A 234 -6.43 15.87 -21.93
C ASP A 234 -5.54 17.09 -21.62
N VAL A 235 -4.26 16.83 -21.35
CA VAL A 235 -3.27 17.87 -21.05
C VAL A 235 -2.02 17.75 -21.91
N ASP A 236 -1.22 18.82 -21.91
CA ASP A 236 0.05 18.84 -22.62
C ASP A 236 1.12 17.96 -21.96
N THR A 237 1.88 17.22 -22.78
CA THR A 237 2.91 16.29 -22.29
C THR A 237 4.09 17.02 -21.64
N MET A 238 4.45 18.22 -22.12
CA MET A 238 5.54 19.01 -21.54
C MET A 238 5.14 19.54 -20.16
N GLN A 239 3.87 19.90 -19.97
CA GLN A 239 3.34 20.26 -18.66
C GLN A 239 3.50 19.11 -17.66
N VAL A 240 3.09 17.89 -18.02
CA VAL A 240 3.26 16.70 -17.16
C VAL A 240 4.74 16.44 -16.82
N ARG A 241 5.64 16.60 -17.80
CA ARG A 241 7.09 16.41 -17.56
C ARG A 241 7.68 17.45 -16.60
N SER A 242 7.28 18.71 -16.73
CA SER A 242 7.73 19.81 -15.87
C SER A 242 7.20 19.64 -14.44
N LEU A 243 5.89 19.45 -14.29
CA LEU A 243 5.26 19.22 -13.00
C LEU A 243 5.79 17.97 -12.30
N ARG A 244 6.13 16.93 -13.05
CA ARG A 244 6.79 15.72 -12.50
C ARG A 244 8.11 16.06 -11.83
N GLN A 245 8.97 16.84 -12.48
CA GLN A 245 10.27 17.22 -11.90
C GLN A 245 10.07 18.03 -10.62
N HIS A 246 9.14 18.98 -10.64
CA HIS A 246 8.77 19.77 -9.46
C HIS A 246 8.27 18.87 -8.32
N LEU A 247 7.26 18.03 -8.57
CA LEU A 247 6.71 17.12 -7.57
C LEU A 247 7.79 16.22 -6.96
N MET A 248 8.62 15.59 -7.79
CA MET A 248 9.70 14.70 -7.34
C MET A 248 10.72 15.41 -6.45
N GLN A 249 11.03 16.67 -6.75
CA GLN A 249 11.96 17.48 -5.96
C GLN A 249 11.35 17.88 -4.63
N THR A 250 10.10 18.39 -4.62
CA THR A 250 9.41 18.84 -3.41
C THR A 250 9.27 17.71 -2.39
N VAL A 251 8.80 16.52 -2.80
CA VAL A 251 8.64 15.37 -1.88
C VAL A 251 9.91 14.54 -1.68
N ARG A 252 11.03 14.96 -2.28
CA ARG A 252 12.32 14.26 -2.25
C ARG A 252 12.19 12.78 -2.63
N LEU A 253 11.49 12.51 -3.73
CA LEU A 253 11.02 11.17 -4.08
C LEU A 253 12.14 10.12 -4.15
N ASN A 254 13.34 10.51 -4.60
CA ASN A 254 14.50 9.61 -4.67
C ASN A 254 14.87 8.97 -3.31
N ASN A 255 14.55 9.64 -2.20
CA ASN A 255 14.84 9.14 -0.85
C ASN A 255 13.65 8.45 -0.19
N ASN A 256 12.45 8.57 -0.79
CA ASN A 256 11.18 8.21 -0.17
C ASN A 256 10.28 7.37 -1.10
N ALA A 257 10.84 6.78 -2.16
CA ALA A 257 10.06 6.09 -3.19
C ALA A 257 9.21 4.95 -2.61
N ASP A 258 9.75 4.18 -1.66
CA ASP A 258 9.08 3.05 -1.00
C ASP A 258 7.74 3.41 -0.34
N ARG A 259 7.57 4.69 0.04
CA ARG A 259 6.31 5.20 0.62
C ARG A 259 5.15 5.19 -0.38
N TYR A 260 5.46 5.28 -1.67
CA TYR A 260 4.49 5.38 -2.77
C TYR A 260 4.54 4.16 -3.70
N THR A 261 5.23 3.11 -3.26
CA THR A 261 5.38 1.84 -3.97
C THR A 261 4.58 0.75 -3.25
N VAL A 262 3.87 -0.05 -4.03
CA VAL A 262 3.09 -1.20 -3.58
C VAL A 262 3.82 -2.48 -3.93
N PHE A 263 4.28 -2.57 -5.18
CA PHE A 263 4.99 -3.72 -5.72
C PHE A 263 6.48 -3.56 -5.54
N ASP A 264 7.14 -4.59 -5.02
CA ASP A 264 8.59 -4.53 -4.89
C ASP A 264 9.20 -4.47 -6.29
N PRO A 265 10.28 -3.69 -6.48
CA PRO A 265 10.95 -3.64 -7.77
C PRO A 265 11.38 -5.06 -8.17
N PRO A 266 11.30 -5.41 -9.47
CA PRO A 266 11.73 -6.72 -9.92
C PRO A 266 13.18 -6.92 -9.46
N PRO A 267 13.53 -8.11 -8.93
CA PRO A 267 14.90 -8.38 -8.53
C PRO A 267 15.81 -8.11 -9.73
N ALA A 268 16.93 -7.42 -9.48
CA ALA A 268 17.92 -7.17 -10.52
C ALA A 268 18.21 -8.51 -11.24
N PRO A 269 18.22 -8.54 -12.58
CA PRO A 269 18.47 -9.78 -13.29
C PRO A 269 19.80 -10.34 -12.78
N LYS A 270 19.77 -11.56 -12.21
CA LYS A 270 21.00 -12.28 -11.92
C LYS A 270 21.66 -12.48 -13.28
N PHE A 271 22.68 -11.70 -13.59
CA PHE A 271 23.61 -12.00 -14.67
C PHE A 271 24.25 -13.35 -14.30
N GLN A 272 23.60 -14.45 -14.69
CA GLN A 272 24.31 -15.68 -14.92
C GLN A 272 25.20 -15.37 -16.12
N GLY A 273 26.46 -15.03 -15.84
CA GLY A 273 27.44 -14.71 -16.85
C GLY A 273 27.39 -15.76 -17.96
N ALA A 274 27.66 -15.31 -19.18
CA ALA A 274 27.74 -16.11 -20.39
C ALA A 274 28.82 -17.23 -20.26
N ALA A 275 28.53 -18.25 -19.48
CA ALA A 275 29.32 -19.47 -19.34
C ALA A 275 28.53 -20.61 -19.97
N LYS A 276 28.30 -20.51 -21.29
CA LYS A 276 28.02 -21.63 -22.22
C LYS A 276 27.91 -21.09 -23.65
N ALA A 277 29.04 -20.64 -24.18
CA ALA A 277 29.27 -20.52 -25.61
C ALA A 277 30.78 -20.71 -25.87
N ALA A 278 31.28 -21.86 -25.45
CA ALA A 278 32.54 -22.44 -25.93
C ALA A 278 32.34 -23.96 -25.87
N ALA A 279 31.69 -24.46 -26.93
CA ALA A 279 31.74 -25.84 -27.38
C ALA A 279 32.13 -25.78 -28.86
#